data_AF-A0A2E8QL86-F1
#
_entry.id   AF-A0A2E8QL86-F1
#
_cell.length_a   1.000
_cell.length_b   1.000
_cell.length_c   1.000
_cell.angle_alpha   90.00
_cell.angle_beta   90.00
_cell.angle_gamma   90.00
#
_symmetry.space_group_name_H-M   'P 1'
#
loop_
_entity.id
_entity.type
_entity.pdbx_description
1 polymer ?
#
loop_
_entity_poly.entity_id
_entity_poly.type
_entity_poly.pdbx_seq_one_letter_code
_entity_poly.pdbx_strand_id
1 'polypeptide(L)' 'MGLGRAVLFGTLAMFPGALLSLFGWILSGSPEEWSTKLLLSCYVPFFGCIAAGVVIGWRDERSPDLEV' A
#
# COMPACT_ATOMS: atom_id res chain seq x y z
N MET A 1 -0.78 -19.56 -9.32
CA MET A 1 -0.35 -18.43 -10.15
C MET A 1 -0.21 -17.17 -9.29
N GLY A 2 0.99 -16.89 -8.78
CA GLY A 2 1.25 -15.81 -7.82
C GLY A 2 1.06 -14.40 -8.38
N LEU A 3 1.23 -14.20 -9.69
CA LEU A 3 1.13 -12.88 -10.32
C LEU A 3 -0.27 -12.27 -10.24
N GLY A 4 -1.32 -13.04 -10.56
CA GLY A 4 -2.70 -12.53 -10.54
C GLY A 4 -3.15 -12.12 -9.14
N ARG A 5 -2.75 -12.89 -8.12
CA ARG A 5 -3.00 -12.55 -6.71
C ARG A 5 -2.17 -11.35 -6.26
N ALA A 6 -0.88 -11.29 -6.60
CA ALA A 6 -0.04 -10.13 -6.30
C ALA A 6 -0.64 -8.83 -6.87
N VAL A 7 -1.15 -8.86 -8.11
CA VAL A 7 -1.85 -7.73 -8.73
C VAL A 7 -3.13 -7.39 -7.99
N LEU A 8 -3.97 -8.39 -7.65
CA LEU A 8 -5.22 -8.18 -6.93
C LEU A 8 -4.97 -7.54 -5.54
N PHE A 9 -4.11 -8.14 -4.72
CA PHE A 9 -3.82 -7.64 -3.37
C PHE A 9 -3.09 -6.30 -3.40
N GLY A 10 -2.16 -6.08 -4.34
CA GLY A 10 -1.53 -4.78 -4.55
C GLY A 10 -2.55 -3.69 -4.93
N THR A 11 -3.52 -4.03 -5.77
CA THR A 11 -4.60 -3.11 -6.18
C THR A 11 -5.53 -2.78 -5.02
N LEU A 12 -5.96 -3.79 -4.26
CA LEU A 12 -6.79 -3.59 -3.06
C LEU A 12 -6.07 -2.75 -2.00
N ALA A 13 -4.75 -2.89 -1.88
CA ALA A 13 -3.94 -2.12 -0.94
C ALA A 13 -3.77 -0.64 -1.32
N MET A 14 -4.15 -0.22 -2.54
CA MET A 14 -4.19 1.21 -2.90
C MET A 14 -5.18 1.99 -2.02
N PHE A 15 -6.30 1.37 -1.63
CA PHE A 15 -7.32 2.04 -0.82
C PHE A 15 -6.81 2.41 0.59
N PRO A 16 -6.29 1.48 1.42
CA PRO A 16 -5.68 1.85 2.69
C PRO A 16 -4.43 2.73 2.51
N GLY A 17 -3.65 2.53 1.44
CA GLY A 17 -2.50 3.38 1.12
C GLY A 17 -2.90 4.85 0.90
N ALA A 18 -3.95 5.09 0.13
CA ALA A 18 -4.46 6.44 -0.14
C ALA A 18 -4.99 7.11 1.13
N LEU A 19 -5.71 6.36 1.98
CA LEU A 19 -6.19 6.85 3.27
C LEU A 19 -5.03 7.24 4.18
N LEU A 20 -4.00 6.40 4.31
CA LEU A 20 -2.83 6.70 5.13
C LEU A 20 -2.04 7.90 4.60
N SER A 21 -1.91 8.04 3.27
CA SER A 21 -1.31 9.23 2.66
C SER A 21 -2.10 10.50 2.96
N LEU A 22 -3.43 10.43 2.91
CA LEU A 22 -4.29 11.55 3.29
C LEU A 22 -4.11 11.93 4.76
N PHE A 23 -4.07 10.94 5.67
CA PHE A 23 -3.77 11.20 7.08
C PHE A 23 -2.38 11.83 7.27
N GLY A 24 -1.37 11.34 6.56
CA GLY A 24 -0.02 11.92 6.59
C GLY A 24 0.00 13.39 6.14
N TRP A 25 -0.78 13.73 5.11
CA TRP A 25 -0.93 15.11 4.65
C TRP A 25 -1.64 16.01 5.67
N ILE A 26 -2.74 15.53 6.28
CA ILE A 26 -3.47 16.25 7.34
C ILE A 26 -2.55 16.51 8.54
N LEU A 27 -1.80 15.49 8.99
CA LEU A 27 -0.86 15.61 10.11
C LEU A 27 0.32 16.54 9.79
N SER A 28 0.65 16.73 8.51
CA SER A 28 1.67 17.67 8.06
C SER A 28 1.19 19.12 8.01
N GLY A 29 -0.05 19.39 8.42
CA GLY A 29 -0.65 20.74 8.45
C GLY A 29 -1.27 21.16 7.12
N SER A 30 -1.62 20.20 6.26
CA SER A 30 -2.31 20.44 4.98
C SER A 30 -1.70 21.56 4.13
N PRO A 31 -0.39 21.53 3.85
CA PRO A 31 0.28 22.61 3.12
C PRO A 31 -0.27 22.69 1.68
N GLU A 32 -0.49 23.92 1.20
CA GLU A 32 -0.93 24.19 -0.17
C GLU A 32 0.20 23.96 -1.18
N GLU A 33 1.43 24.31 -0.82
CA GLU A 33 2.61 24.07 -1.66
C GLU A 33 3.24 22.71 -1.41
N TRP A 34 3.72 22.13 -2.51
CA TRP A 34 4.42 20.86 -2.47
C TRP A 34 5.81 21.00 -1.87
N SER A 35 6.05 20.37 -0.72
CA SER A 35 7.36 20.35 -0.06
C SER A 35 7.95 18.94 0.03
N THR A 36 9.26 18.84 0.26
CA THR A 36 9.95 17.55 0.41
C THR A 36 9.36 16.67 1.52
N LYS A 37 8.74 17.25 2.55
CA LYS A 37 8.05 16.49 3.60
C LYS A 37 6.84 15.72 3.08
N LEU A 38 6.16 16.24 2.03
CA LEU A 38 5.03 15.56 1.41
C LEU A 38 5.44 14.32 0.63
N LEU A 39 6.69 14.23 0.15
CA LEU A 39 7.18 12.98 -0.45
C LEU A 39 7.08 11.83 0.54
N LEU A 40 7.51 12.06 1.78
CA LEU A 40 7.42 11.06 2.84
C LEU A 40 5.97 10.76 3.23
N SER A 41 5.16 11.78 3.48
CA SER A 41 3.79 11.58 3.95
C SER A 41 2.86 10.98 2.90
N CYS A 42 3.11 11.19 1.60
CA CYS A 42 2.19 10.78 0.55
C CYS A 42 2.67 9.55 -0.22
N TYR A 43 3.98 9.36 -0.43
CA TYR A 43 4.50 8.27 -1.26
C TYR A 43 4.78 7.03 -0.42
N VAL A 44 5.41 7.19 0.75
CA VAL A 44 5.77 6.05 1.58
C VAL A 44 4.56 5.23 2.02
N PRO A 45 3.48 5.82 2.59
CA PRO A 45 2.30 5.03 2.94
C PRO A 45 1.59 4.45 1.70
N PHE A 46 1.43 5.22 0.61
CA PHE A 46 0.76 4.73 -0.59
C PHE A 46 1.49 3.55 -1.23
N PHE A 47 2.75 3.75 -1.62
CA PHE A 47 3.55 2.71 -2.26
C PHE A 47 3.96 1.60 -1.29
N GLY A 48 4.11 1.91 0.00
CA GLY A 48 4.36 0.94 1.05
C GLY A 48 3.20 -0.05 1.18
N CYS A 49 1.96 0.42 1.19
CA CYS A 49 0.78 -0.45 1.20
C CYS A 49 0.70 -1.31 -0.08
N ILE A 50 0.93 -0.72 -1.25
CA ILE A 50 0.94 -1.48 -2.52
C ILE A 50 2.00 -2.57 -2.48
N ALA A 51 3.24 -2.24 -2.09
CA ALA A 51 4.33 -3.20 -1.96
C ALA A 51 4.00 -4.32 -0.97
N ALA A 52 3.40 -3.99 0.17
CA ALA A 52 2.94 -4.98 1.13
C ALA A 52 1.87 -5.91 0.55
N GLY A 53 0.87 -5.37 -0.16
CA GLY A 53 -0.17 -6.15 -0.84
C GLY A 53 0.41 -7.09 -1.89
N VAL A 54 1.35 -6.60 -2.71
CA VAL A 54 2.07 -7.42 -3.70
C VAL A 54 2.84 -8.55 -3.02
N VAL A 55 3.57 -8.27 -1.94
CA VAL A 55 4.34 -9.27 -1.18
C VAL A 55 3.44 -10.33 -0.57
N ILE A 56 2.29 -9.95 -0.01
CA ILE A 56 1.29 -10.87 0.54
C ILE A 56 0.72 -11.76 -0.58
N GLY A 57 0.29 -11.16 -1.69
CA GLY A 57 -0.27 -11.89 -2.82
C GLY A 57 0.72 -12.83 -3.51
N TRP A 58 2.03 -12.53 -3.45
CA TRP A 58 3.10 -13.39 -3.95
C TRP A 58 3.41 -14.55 -3.00
N ARG A 59 3.38 -14.34 -1.68
CA ARG A 59 3.84 -15.32 -0.66
C ARG A 59 2.89 -16.50 -0.41
N ASP A 60 1.62 -16.38 -0.76
CA ASP A 60 0.59 -17.40 -0.46
C ASP A 60 0.73 -18.71 -1.27
N GLU A 61 1.60 -18.77 -2.28
CA GLU A 61 1.90 -20.04 -2.98
C GLU A 61 2.79 -21.01 -2.16
N ARG A 62 3.31 -20.58 -1.00
CA ARG A 62 4.15 -21.42 -0.12
C ARG A 62 3.41 -22.08 1.03
N SER A 63 2.11 -21.86 1.19
CA SER A 63 1.29 -22.49 2.24
C SER A 63 0.29 -23.45 1.60
N PRO A 64 0.53 -24.77 1.62
CA PRO A 64 -0.43 -25.78 1.16
C PRO A 64 -1.60 -26.04 2.13
N ASP A 65 -1.87 -25.16 3.10
CA ASP A 65 -2.88 -25.39 4.14
C ASP A 65 -3.93 -24.28 4.15
N LEU A 66 -4.93 -24.43 3.28
CA LEU A 66 -6.27 -23.87 3.47
C LEU A 66 -7.28 -24.87 2.88
N GLU A 67 -7.17 -26.13 3.32
CA GLU A 67 -8.26 -27.11 3.29
C GLU A 67 -9.02 -26.98 4.61
N VAL A 68 -10.21 -26.38 4.58
CA VAL A 68 -11.29 -26.58 5.57
C VAL A 68 -12.58 -26.75 4.80
#